data_AF-A0A250G3U5-F1
#
_entry.id   AF-A0A250G3U5-F1
#
_cell.length_a   1.000
_cell.length_b   1.000
_cell.length_c   1.000
_cell.angle_alpha   90.00
_cell.angle_beta   90.00
_cell.angle_gamma   90.00
#
_symmetry.space_group_name_H-M   'P 1'
#
loop_
_entity.id
_entity.type
_entity.pdbx_description
1 polymer ?
#
loop_
_entity_poly.entity_id
_entity_poly.type
_entity_poly.pdbx_seq_one_letter_code
_entity_poly.pdbx_strand_id
1 'polypeptide(L)'
;MNKILFGLLTGLCLTACKKTDTKFEITNEKVGLLHKNTKIEQLDSIFVKDSIASSAFEGELRYASNERIILFEKGGKQLLEITPGINSENTKVVESVLVLDNRYTTDKGISLQSTYKDIKNNHPEFNIQQTLNSVLIILPNENYFFTFDKSALKTSKFGISSQIGKEDISDDAKPSRITINWDL
;
A
#
# COMPACT_ATOMS: atom_id res chain seq x y z
N MET A 1 11.71 27.48 -66.04
CA MET A 1 12.48 26.35 -65.45
C MET A 1 12.50 26.55 -63.94
N ASN A 2 11.71 25.70 -63.25
CA ASN A 2 11.63 25.29 -61.84
C ASN A 2 12.51 26.07 -60.81
N LYS A 3 12.07 26.37 -59.58
CA LYS A 3 11.53 25.42 -58.59
C LYS A 3 10.76 26.14 -57.47
N ILE A 4 9.64 25.54 -57.11
CA ILE A 4 8.82 25.79 -55.91
C ILE A 4 9.67 25.46 -54.68
N LEU A 5 9.69 26.33 -53.65
CA LEU A 5 10.18 25.97 -52.32
C LEU A 5 9.02 26.10 -51.33
N PHE A 6 8.38 24.97 -51.06
CA PHE A 6 7.31 24.79 -50.09
C PHE A 6 7.98 24.73 -48.71
N GLY A 7 7.83 25.79 -47.90
CA GLY A 7 8.31 25.82 -46.52
C GLY A 7 7.42 24.96 -45.63
N LEU A 8 7.92 23.80 -45.21
CA LEU A 8 7.26 22.85 -44.34
C LEU A 8 7.13 23.44 -42.92
N LEU A 9 5.92 23.83 -42.53
CA LEU A 9 5.58 24.23 -41.16
C LEU A 9 5.46 22.97 -40.29
N THR A 10 6.56 22.50 -39.72
CA THR A 10 6.54 21.43 -38.72
C THR A 10 6.12 21.99 -37.37
N GLY A 11 4.84 21.78 -37.02
CA GLY A 11 4.32 22.04 -35.68
C GLY A 11 5.03 21.18 -34.65
N LEU A 12 5.77 21.82 -33.75
CA LEU A 12 6.39 21.18 -32.60
C LEU A 12 5.31 20.88 -31.56
N CYS A 13 4.71 19.69 -31.61
CA CYS A 13 3.88 19.19 -30.52
C CYS A 13 4.75 18.97 -29.28
N LEU A 14 4.81 19.97 -28.41
CA LEU A 14 5.32 19.83 -27.04
C LEU A 14 4.30 19.01 -26.24
N THR A 15 4.38 17.68 -26.33
CA THR A 15 3.72 16.82 -25.36
C THR A 15 4.46 16.97 -24.03
N ALA A 16 3.99 17.89 -23.19
CA ALA A 16 4.39 17.97 -21.80
C ALA A 16 3.96 16.66 -21.11
N CYS A 17 4.84 15.68 -21.11
CA CYS A 17 4.71 14.49 -20.28
C CYS A 17 4.77 14.96 -18.82
N LYS A 18 3.61 15.19 -18.20
CA LYS A 18 3.56 15.40 -16.75
C LYS A 18 4.17 14.16 -16.12
N LYS A 19 5.40 14.28 -15.60
CA LYS A 19 5.97 13.26 -14.71
C LYS A 19 5.09 13.25 -13.47
N THR A 20 4.10 12.36 -13.45
CA THR A 20 3.35 12.06 -12.23
C THR A 20 4.34 11.48 -11.25
N ASP A 21 4.50 12.14 -10.10
CA ASP A 21 5.34 11.62 -9.03
C ASP A 21 4.64 10.39 -8.43
N THR A 22 5.12 9.20 -8.77
CA THR A 22 4.54 7.93 -8.32
C THR A 22 5.12 7.46 -6.98
N LYS A 23 5.91 8.30 -6.29
CA LYS A 23 6.63 7.91 -5.06
C LYS A 23 5.70 7.42 -3.95
N PHE A 24 4.46 7.89 -3.92
CA PHE A 24 3.46 7.57 -2.91
C PHE A 24 2.21 6.91 -3.50
N GLU A 25 2.34 6.30 -4.68
CA GLU A 25 1.22 5.62 -5.33
C GLU A 25 1.08 4.18 -4.82
N ILE A 26 -0.16 3.75 -4.58
CA ILE A 26 -0.52 2.36 -4.31
C ILE A 26 -1.29 1.81 -5.51
N THR A 27 -0.83 0.69 -6.06
CA THR A 27 -1.56 -0.12 -7.03
C THR A 27 -1.40 -1.61 -6.70
N ASN A 28 -2.05 -2.49 -7.46
CA ASN A 28 -1.88 -3.93 -7.30
C ASN A 28 -0.45 -4.43 -7.49
N GLU A 29 0.36 -3.69 -8.25
CA GLU A 29 1.73 -4.11 -8.58
C GLU A 29 2.79 -3.36 -7.78
N LYS A 30 2.45 -2.25 -7.11
CA LYS A 30 3.45 -1.41 -6.42
C LYS A 30 2.92 -0.63 -5.21
N VAL A 31 3.85 -0.33 -4.31
CA VAL A 31 3.70 0.63 -3.21
C VAL A 31 4.88 1.60 -3.27
N GLY A 32 4.65 2.78 -3.84
CA GLY A 32 5.70 3.76 -4.09
C GLY A 32 6.80 3.19 -4.99
N LEU A 33 7.98 2.96 -4.40
CA LEU A 33 9.14 2.39 -5.10
C LEU A 33 9.22 0.86 -5.02
N LEU A 34 8.38 0.23 -4.20
CA LEU A 34 8.36 -1.22 -3.99
C LEU A 34 7.40 -1.90 -4.95
N HIS A 35 7.73 -3.11 -5.38
CA HIS A 35 6.92 -4.02 -6.19
C HIS A 35 7.26 -5.47 -5.83
N LYS A 36 6.44 -6.45 -6.26
CA LYS A 36 6.58 -7.87 -5.88
C LYS A 36 7.96 -8.51 -6.12
N ASN A 37 8.71 -8.01 -7.11
CA ASN A 37 10.05 -8.50 -7.44
C ASN A 37 11.19 -7.66 -6.81
N THR A 38 10.85 -6.67 -5.98
CA THR A 38 11.87 -5.90 -5.26
C THR A 38 12.60 -6.82 -4.30
N LYS A 39 13.91 -6.97 -4.48
CA LYS A 39 14.71 -7.79 -3.60
C LYS A 39 14.94 -7.09 -2.29
N ILE A 40 14.96 -7.84 -1.20
CA ILE A 40 15.21 -7.27 0.14
C ILE A 40 16.58 -6.57 0.21
N GLU A 41 17.59 -7.09 -0.48
CA GLU A 41 18.93 -6.47 -0.56
C GLU A 41 18.95 -5.09 -1.24
N GLN A 42 17.90 -4.72 -1.98
CA GLN A 42 17.82 -3.42 -2.67
C GLN A 42 17.25 -2.31 -1.80
N LEU A 43 16.68 -2.62 -0.63
CA LEU A 43 15.94 -1.66 0.19
C LEU A 43 16.81 -0.47 0.62
N ASP A 44 18.07 -0.70 1.00
CA ASP A 44 19.00 0.38 1.39
C ASP A 44 19.25 1.37 0.25
N SER A 45 19.29 0.87 -0.99
CA SER A 45 19.48 1.70 -2.20
C SER A 45 18.19 2.41 -2.62
N ILE A 46 17.02 1.81 -2.36
CA ILE A 46 15.72 2.43 -2.65
C ILE A 46 15.43 3.56 -1.66
N PHE A 47 15.78 3.36 -0.39
CA PHE A 47 15.43 4.24 0.72
C PHE A 47 16.65 4.95 1.34
N VAL A 48 17.58 5.42 0.51
CA VAL A 48 18.83 6.12 0.92
C VAL A 48 18.59 7.29 1.88
N LYS A 49 17.40 7.90 1.83
CA LYS A 49 17.05 9.09 2.63
C LYS A 49 16.32 8.74 3.92
N ASP A 50 15.97 7.50 4.14
CA ASP A 50 15.17 7.02 5.25
C ASP A 50 16.01 6.10 6.14
N SER A 51 15.51 5.77 7.33
CA SER A 51 16.17 4.85 8.26
C SER A 51 15.47 3.50 8.21
N ILE A 52 16.24 2.43 8.05
CA ILE A 52 15.73 1.06 8.02
C ILE A 52 16.14 0.37 9.32
N ALA A 53 15.18 -0.22 10.03
CA ALA A 53 15.43 -1.13 11.13
C ALA A 53 14.88 -2.51 10.76
N SER A 54 15.71 -3.55 10.85
CA SER A 54 15.26 -4.93 10.69
C SER A 54 15.08 -5.56 12.06
N SER A 55 13.91 -6.16 12.32
CA SER A 55 13.73 -7.06 13.45
C SER A 55 13.98 -8.49 12.96
N ALA A 56 15.26 -8.86 12.81
CA ALA A 56 15.64 -10.25 12.82
C ALA A 56 15.68 -10.70 14.28
N PHE A 57 14.82 -11.65 14.67
CA PHE A 57 14.97 -12.30 15.96
C PHE A 57 16.20 -13.21 15.85
N GLU A 58 17.37 -12.75 16.30
CA GLU A 58 18.57 -13.58 16.41
C GLU A 58 18.43 -14.52 17.62
N GLY A 59 17.61 -15.56 17.47
CA GLY A 59 17.43 -16.60 18.48
C GLY A 59 17.12 -17.95 17.83
N GLU A 60 17.36 -19.06 18.54
CA GLU A 60 17.24 -20.43 18.04
C GLU A 60 15.83 -20.82 17.53
N LEU A 61 14.83 -19.97 17.73
CA LEU A 61 13.47 -20.10 17.19
C LEU A 61 13.32 -19.46 15.80
N ARG A 62 14.27 -19.72 14.89
CA ARG A 62 14.29 -19.20 13.50
C ARG A 62 13.06 -19.60 12.66
N TYR A 63 12.25 -20.54 13.17
CA TYR A 63 11.04 -21.04 12.52
C TYR A 63 9.77 -20.23 12.85
N ALA A 64 9.84 -19.26 13.77
CA ALA A 64 8.68 -18.49 14.23
C ALA A 64 8.81 -16.97 14.09
N SER A 65 9.98 -16.44 13.73
CA SER A 65 10.13 -15.01 13.46
C SER A 65 9.83 -14.73 11.99
N ASN A 66 8.62 -14.26 11.69
CA ASN A 66 8.39 -13.60 10.41
C ASN A 66 9.23 -12.33 10.43
N GLU A 67 10.38 -12.34 9.76
CA GLU A 67 11.23 -11.17 9.63
C GLU A 67 10.39 -9.94 9.24
N ARG A 68 10.64 -8.82 9.91
CA ARG A 68 10.00 -7.54 9.62
C ARG A 68 11.07 -6.50 9.41
N ILE A 69 10.88 -5.71 8.37
CA ILE A 69 11.75 -4.58 8.05
C ILE A 69 10.90 -3.33 8.18
N ILE A 70 11.25 -2.48 9.14
CA ILE A 70 10.52 -1.27 9.47
C ILE A 70 11.25 -0.07 8.88
N LEU A 71 10.55 0.72 8.08
CA LEU A 71 11.06 1.94 7.47
C LEU A 71 10.61 3.16 8.26
N PHE A 72 11.53 4.07 8.55
CA PHE A 72 11.29 5.32 9.26
C PHE A 72 11.77 6.53 8.47
N GLU A 73 11.07 7.65 8.56
CA GLU A 73 11.59 8.95 8.10
C GLU A 73 12.68 9.45 9.07
N LYS A 74 13.53 10.39 8.63
CA LYS A 74 14.62 11.02 9.42
C LYS A 74 14.19 11.74 10.72
N GLY A 75 12.93 11.66 11.13
CA GLY A 75 12.41 12.12 12.42
C GLY A 75 11.84 11.01 13.31
N GLY A 76 12.01 9.73 12.95
CA GLY A 76 11.52 8.58 13.72
C GLY A 76 10.06 8.20 13.46
N LYS A 77 9.37 8.87 12.53
CA LYS A 77 8.02 8.48 12.10
C LYS A 77 8.11 7.20 11.27
N GLN A 78 7.44 6.14 11.69
CA GLN A 78 7.32 4.91 10.90
C GLN A 78 6.51 5.17 9.62
N LEU A 79 7.03 4.68 8.50
CA LEU A 79 6.48 4.88 7.16
C LEU A 79 5.82 3.61 6.64
N LEU A 80 6.59 2.53 6.63
CA LEU A 80 6.21 1.22 6.10
C LEU A 80 6.70 0.12 7.04
N GLU A 81 6.02 -1.02 7.04
CA GLU A 81 6.55 -2.29 7.53
C GLU A 81 6.50 -3.30 6.39
N ILE A 82 7.63 -3.93 6.12
CA ILE A 82 7.86 -4.84 5.00
C ILE A 82 8.02 -6.25 5.56
N THR A 83 7.25 -7.17 4.98
CA THR A 83 7.39 -8.61 5.19
C THR A 83 8.11 -9.22 3.98
N PRO A 84 9.29 -9.82 4.17
CA PRO A 84 9.93 -10.62 3.15
C PRO A 84 9.23 -11.95 2.91
N GLY A 85 9.26 -12.42 1.67
CA GLY A 85 8.94 -13.79 1.29
C GLY A 85 9.93 -14.34 0.27
N ILE A 86 9.76 -15.60 -0.12
CA ILE A 86 10.62 -16.29 -1.08
C ILE A 86 9.80 -16.53 -2.35
N ASN A 87 10.26 -16.01 -3.48
CA ASN A 87 9.59 -16.22 -4.76
C ASN A 87 9.92 -17.60 -5.37
N SER A 88 9.26 -17.93 -6.48
CA SER A 88 9.49 -19.18 -7.25
C SER A 88 10.94 -19.41 -7.72
N GLU A 89 11.76 -18.36 -7.79
CA GLU A 89 13.19 -18.43 -8.12
C GLU A 89 14.10 -18.53 -6.88
N ASN A 90 13.53 -18.83 -5.71
CA ASN A 90 14.23 -18.92 -4.42
C ASN A 90 14.97 -17.63 -4.04
N THR A 91 14.45 -16.47 -4.47
CA THR A 91 14.97 -15.14 -4.14
C THR A 91 14.11 -14.50 -3.07
N LYS A 92 14.76 -13.87 -2.09
CA LYS A 92 14.09 -13.12 -1.04
C LYS A 92 13.63 -11.75 -1.55
N VAL A 93 12.32 -11.59 -1.65
CA VAL A 93 11.66 -10.40 -2.20
C VAL A 93 10.64 -9.84 -1.23
N VAL A 94 10.09 -8.67 -1.54
CA VAL A 94 8.98 -8.09 -0.78
C VAL A 94 7.70 -8.88 -1.08
N GLU A 95 7.11 -9.48 -0.05
CA GLU A 95 5.81 -10.18 -0.12
C GLU A 95 4.67 -9.23 0.23
N SER A 96 4.79 -8.56 1.39
CA SER A 96 3.73 -7.71 1.91
C SER A 96 4.28 -6.40 2.46
N VAL A 97 3.48 -5.34 2.34
CA VAL A 97 3.80 -4.00 2.84
C VAL A 97 2.60 -3.47 3.64
N LEU A 98 2.84 -3.10 4.89
CA LEU A 98 1.93 -2.28 5.68
C LEU A 98 2.31 -0.82 5.48
N VAL A 99 1.36 -0.04 4.96
CA VAL A 99 1.50 1.40 4.74
C VAL A 99 0.91 2.15 5.93
N LEU A 100 1.76 2.94 6.58
CA LEU A 100 1.45 3.74 7.78
C LEU A 100 1.59 5.25 7.54
N ASP A 101 2.05 5.64 6.35
CA ASP A 101 2.25 7.03 5.99
C ASP A 101 1.10 7.59 5.16
N ASN A 102 0.51 8.69 5.64
CA ASN A 102 -0.61 9.41 5.03
C ASN A 102 -0.36 9.93 3.62
N ARG A 103 0.91 10.01 3.18
CA ARG A 103 1.25 10.46 1.82
C ARG A 103 0.80 9.45 0.76
N TYR A 104 0.70 8.16 1.12
CA TYR A 104 0.34 7.11 0.18
C TYR A 104 -1.13 7.14 -0.21
N THR A 105 -1.39 7.00 -1.50
CA THR A 105 -2.74 7.10 -2.07
C THR A 105 -2.92 6.07 -3.18
N THR A 106 -4.09 5.43 -3.26
CA THR A 106 -4.45 4.53 -4.35
C THR A 106 -4.69 5.28 -5.66
N ASP A 107 -4.75 4.56 -6.77
CA ASP A 107 -5.17 5.08 -8.08
C ASP A 107 -6.55 5.80 -8.06
N LYS A 108 -7.43 5.39 -7.13
CA LYS A 108 -8.74 6.00 -6.85
C LYS A 108 -8.71 7.14 -5.83
N GLY A 109 -7.54 7.58 -5.38
CA GLY A 109 -7.44 8.70 -4.44
C GLY A 109 -7.68 8.35 -2.97
N ILE A 110 -7.74 7.07 -2.60
CA ILE A 110 -7.97 6.64 -1.22
C ILE A 110 -6.64 6.56 -0.45
N SER A 111 -6.61 7.10 0.77
CA SER A 111 -5.44 7.12 1.66
C SER A 111 -5.83 6.82 3.10
N LEU A 112 -4.86 6.84 4.02
CA LEU A 112 -5.11 6.79 5.46
C LEU A 112 -5.92 7.98 6.00
N GLN A 113 -6.03 9.06 5.22
CA GLN A 113 -6.86 10.21 5.56
C GLN A 113 -8.29 10.11 5.05
N SER A 114 -8.58 9.15 4.18
CA SER A 114 -9.92 8.86 3.69
C SER A 114 -10.76 8.19 4.78
N THR A 115 -12.04 8.51 4.79
CA THR A 115 -13.02 7.93 5.71
C THR A 115 -13.58 6.61 5.17
N TYR A 116 -14.18 5.79 6.02
CA TYR A 116 -14.91 4.60 5.58
C TYR A 116 -16.00 4.94 4.55
N LYS A 117 -16.66 6.08 4.70
CA LYS A 117 -17.61 6.60 3.70
C LYS A 117 -16.96 6.82 2.34
N ASP A 118 -15.75 7.39 2.30
CA ASP A 118 -15.02 7.60 1.04
C ASP A 118 -14.69 6.26 0.37
N ILE A 119 -14.26 5.27 1.14
CA ILE A 119 -13.98 3.92 0.64
C ILE A 119 -15.24 3.28 0.07
N LYS A 120 -16.35 3.30 0.83
CA LYS A 120 -17.65 2.74 0.42
C LYS A 120 -18.18 3.37 -0.87
N ASN A 121 -17.96 4.68 -1.06
CA ASN A 121 -18.39 5.40 -2.26
C ASN A 121 -17.53 5.08 -3.49
N ASN A 122 -16.22 4.88 -3.31
CA ASN A 122 -15.30 4.55 -4.42
C ASN A 122 -15.26 3.05 -4.74
N HIS A 123 -15.63 2.22 -3.77
CA HIS A 123 -15.67 0.75 -3.88
C HIS A 123 -16.98 0.25 -3.27
N PRO A 124 -18.08 0.15 -4.05
CA PRO A 124 -19.36 -0.33 -3.53
C PRO A 124 -19.33 -1.84 -3.18
N GLU A 125 -18.54 -2.61 -3.92
CA GLU A 125 -18.34 -4.04 -3.73
C GLU A 125 -17.10 -4.30 -2.88
N PHE A 126 -17.31 -4.79 -1.65
CA PHE A 126 -16.25 -5.18 -0.73
C PHE A 126 -16.75 -6.18 0.31
N ASN A 127 -15.81 -6.95 0.85
CA ASN A 127 -16.03 -7.90 1.93
C ASN A 127 -15.51 -7.31 3.24
N ILE A 128 -16.20 -7.61 4.33
CA ILE A 128 -15.77 -7.26 5.68
C ILE A 128 -15.30 -8.52 6.38
N GLN A 129 -14.07 -8.49 6.89
CA GLN A 129 -13.57 -9.50 7.81
C GLN A 129 -13.22 -8.87 9.15
N GLN A 130 -13.18 -9.66 10.21
CA GLN A 130 -12.76 -9.18 11.52
C GLN A 130 -11.63 -10.03 12.07
N THR A 131 -10.80 -9.37 12.87
CA THR A 131 -9.84 -10.03 13.76
C THR A 131 -10.22 -9.68 15.20
N LEU A 132 -9.37 -10.09 16.15
CA LEU A 132 -9.52 -9.74 17.55
C LEU A 132 -9.62 -8.22 17.76
N ASN A 133 -8.77 -7.44 17.10
CA ASN A 133 -8.62 -6.00 17.37
C ASN A 133 -8.96 -5.10 16.17
N SER A 134 -9.32 -5.67 15.03
CA SER A 134 -9.50 -4.89 13.79
C SER A 134 -10.65 -5.39 12.93
N VAL A 135 -11.08 -4.52 12.03
CA VAL A 135 -12.01 -4.81 10.94
C VAL A 135 -11.27 -4.54 9.63
N LEU A 136 -11.39 -5.46 8.68
CA LEU A 136 -10.70 -5.42 7.39
C LEU A 136 -11.73 -5.19 6.29
N ILE A 137 -11.48 -4.21 5.44
CA ILE A 137 -12.23 -3.96 4.22
C ILE A 137 -11.42 -4.53 3.05
N ILE A 138 -11.87 -5.68 2.56
CA ILE A 138 -11.21 -6.42 1.48
C ILE A 138 -11.92 -6.12 0.18
N LEU A 139 -11.15 -5.62 -0.78
CA LEU A 139 -11.66 -5.25 -2.09
C LEU A 139 -11.45 -6.40 -3.08
N PRO A 140 -12.50 -6.85 -3.79
CA PRO A 140 -12.35 -7.82 -4.86
C PRO A 140 -11.42 -7.28 -5.95
N ASN A 141 -10.52 -8.14 -6.44
CA ASN A 141 -9.56 -7.84 -7.52
C ASN A 141 -8.47 -6.80 -7.17
N GLU A 142 -8.32 -6.44 -5.90
CA GLU A 142 -7.21 -5.61 -5.44
C GLU A 142 -6.27 -6.44 -4.56
N ASN A 143 -4.97 -6.21 -4.68
CA ASN A 143 -3.94 -6.83 -3.84
C ASN A 143 -3.76 -6.08 -2.51
N TYR A 144 -4.66 -5.14 -2.20
CA TYR A 144 -4.65 -4.37 -0.98
C TYR A 144 -5.98 -4.36 -0.27
N PHE A 145 -5.91 -4.18 1.05
CA PHE A 145 -7.06 -4.03 1.92
C PHE A 145 -6.82 -2.95 2.97
N PHE A 146 -7.92 -2.39 3.47
CA PHE A 146 -7.87 -1.36 4.51
C PHE A 146 -8.13 -2.01 5.87
N THR A 147 -7.29 -1.69 6.85
CA THR A 147 -7.49 -2.13 8.22
C THR A 147 -7.99 -0.96 9.06
N PHE A 148 -9.06 -1.20 9.82
CA PHE A 148 -9.62 -0.28 10.79
C PHE A 148 -9.49 -0.89 12.18
N ASP A 149 -9.24 -0.06 13.19
CA ASP A 149 -9.28 -0.51 14.59
C ASP A 149 -10.71 -0.89 14.98
N LYS A 150 -10.87 -1.82 15.93
CA LYS A 150 -12.21 -2.28 16.37
C LYS A 150 -13.10 -1.14 16.86
N SER A 151 -12.50 -0.06 17.37
CA SER A 151 -13.18 1.17 17.78
C SER A 151 -13.87 1.93 16.64
N ALA A 152 -13.61 1.57 15.38
CA ALA A 152 -14.35 2.09 14.23
C ALA A 152 -15.82 1.62 14.19
N LEU A 153 -16.16 0.56 14.94
CA LEU A 153 -17.53 0.06 15.02
C LEU A 153 -18.39 1.00 15.89
N LYS A 154 -19.63 1.21 15.46
CA LYS A 154 -20.62 2.03 16.19
C LYS A 154 -21.04 1.41 17.54
N THR A 155 -20.70 0.15 17.78
CA THR A 155 -20.98 -0.57 19.02
C THR A 155 -19.85 -1.53 19.38
N SER A 156 -19.58 -1.65 20.68
CA SER A 156 -18.57 -2.56 21.25
C SER A 156 -19.10 -3.97 21.53
N LYS A 157 -20.36 -4.26 21.18
CA LYS A 157 -21.01 -5.55 21.48
C LYS A 157 -20.62 -6.69 20.55
N PHE A 158 -19.86 -6.41 19.49
CA PHE A 158 -19.44 -7.43 18.52
C PHE A 158 -18.31 -8.31 19.10
N GLY A 159 -18.62 -9.58 19.30
CA GLY A 159 -17.63 -10.61 19.60
C GLY A 159 -16.91 -11.09 18.34
N ILE A 160 -15.91 -11.95 18.50
CA ILE A 160 -15.07 -12.47 17.40
C ILE A 160 -15.86 -13.30 16.38
N SER A 161 -17.01 -13.88 16.78
CA SER A 161 -17.90 -14.65 15.91
C SER A 161 -19.05 -13.83 15.32
N SER A 162 -19.21 -12.56 15.73
CA SER A 162 -20.35 -11.75 15.29
C SER A 162 -20.16 -11.28 13.86
N GLN A 163 -21.15 -11.45 12.99
CA GLN A 163 -21.08 -10.87 11.65
C GLN A 163 -21.15 -9.34 11.74
N ILE A 164 -20.22 -8.66 11.08
CA ILE A 164 -20.19 -7.19 10.98
C ILE A 164 -20.73 -6.80 9.61
N GLY A 165 -21.77 -5.99 9.59
CA GLY A 165 -22.37 -5.42 8.40
C GLY A 165 -21.76 -4.08 8.00
N LYS A 166 -22.06 -3.64 6.77
CA LYS A 166 -21.56 -2.36 6.23
C LYS A 166 -21.98 -1.15 7.06
N GLU A 167 -23.15 -1.20 7.67
CA GLU A 167 -23.72 -0.12 8.47
C GLU A 167 -23.21 -0.08 9.93
N ASP A 168 -22.46 -1.10 10.36
CA ASP A 168 -21.94 -1.19 11.72
C ASP A 168 -20.64 -0.40 11.92
N ILE A 169 -19.98 -0.02 10.82
CA ILE A 169 -18.75 0.79 10.83
C ILE A 169 -19.13 2.27 10.74
N SER A 170 -18.48 3.12 11.54
CA SER A 170 -18.71 4.56 11.51
C SER A 170 -18.23 5.16 10.20
N ASP A 171 -19.06 5.99 9.57
CA ASP A 171 -18.78 6.58 8.26
C ASP A 171 -17.53 7.49 8.29
N ASP A 172 -17.22 8.12 9.42
CA ASP A 172 -16.07 9.01 9.66
C ASP A 172 -14.80 8.28 10.12
N ALA A 173 -14.89 6.98 10.41
CA ALA A 173 -13.73 6.20 10.80
C ALA A 173 -12.68 6.20 9.69
N LYS A 174 -11.40 6.20 10.07
CA LYS A 174 -10.26 6.16 9.15
C LYS A 174 -9.48 4.86 9.33
N PRO A 175 -8.89 4.31 8.26
CA PRO A 175 -8.09 3.11 8.38
C PRO A 175 -6.81 3.41 9.17
N SER A 176 -6.41 2.50 10.05
CA SER A 176 -5.15 2.60 10.78
C SER A 176 -3.95 2.20 9.91
N ARG A 177 -4.18 1.41 8.84
CA ARG A 177 -3.18 1.07 7.83
C ARG A 177 -3.82 0.57 6.53
N ILE A 178 -3.05 0.59 5.44
CA ILE A 178 -3.33 -0.13 4.20
C ILE A 178 -2.33 -1.27 4.11
N THR A 179 -2.78 -2.49 3.83
CA THR A 179 -1.90 -3.63 3.63
C THR A 179 -1.92 -4.03 2.17
N ILE A 180 -0.76 -4.15 1.54
CA ILE A 180 -0.59 -4.81 0.25
C ILE A 180 -0.02 -6.21 0.51
N ASN A 181 -0.52 -7.21 -0.20
CA ASN A 181 0.05 -8.54 -0.22
C ASN A 181 0.17 -9.04 -1.65
N TRP A 182 1.36 -9.50 -2.03
CA TRP A 182 1.62 -10.15 -3.31
C TRP A 182 1.76 -11.64 -3.09
N ASP A 183 0.94 -12.44 -3.79
CA ASP A 183 1.15 -13.88 -3.86
C ASP A 183 2.48 -14.13 -4.62
N LEU A 184 3.43 -14.82 -3.97
CA LEU A 184 4.80 -15.05 -4.46
C LEU A 184 5.02 -16.41 -5.13
#